data_AF-A0A9L0JDY3-F1
#
_entry.id   AF-A0A9L0JDY3-F1
#
_cell.length_a   1.000
_cell.length_b   1.000
_cell.length_c   1.000
_cell.angle_alpha   90.00
_cell.angle_beta   90.00
_cell.angle_gamma   90.00
#
_symmetry.space_group_name_H-M   'P 1'
#
loop_
_entity.id
_entity.type
_entity.pdbx_description
1 polymer ?
#
loop_
_entity_poly.entity_id
_entity_poly.type
_entity_poly.pdbx_seq_one_letter_code
_entity_poly.pdbx_strand_id
1 'polypeptide(L)'
;MLSSNTTYSSCPCSLPLVLLVKIITVMSAFNLLHLVTKSQPVALRACGLPSGSCRDQKSCKVVFSQQELRKRLTPLQYHVTQEKGTESAFEGEYIHHKDPGIYKCVVCGTPLFKSETKFDSGSGWPSFHDVISSDAITFTDDFSYGMHRVETSCSQCGAHLGHIFDDGPRPTGKRYCINSASLSFTPADGLGAGGSGAGSEGRADKAEL
;
A
#
# COMPACT_ATOMS: atom_id res chain seq x y z
N MET A 1 -42.53 72.77 -39.18
CA MET A 1 -41.37 73.27 -38.42
C MET A 1 -40.38 72.14 -38.32
N LEU A 2 -39.40 72.15 -39.23
CA LEU A 2 -37.96 72.36 -38.96
C LEU A 2 -37.30 71.00 -38.66
N SER A 3 -36.35 70.47 -39.43
CA SER A 3 -35.56 70.96 -40.56
C SER A 3 -35.14 69.70 -41.38
N SER A 4 -35.12 69.70 -42.71
CA SER A 4 -33.98 70.16 -43.55
C SER A 4 -32.66 69.53 -43.07
N ASN A 5 -31.79 68.95 -43.90
CA ASN A 5 -31.49 69.32 -45.27
C ASN A 5 -30.30 68.45 -45.76
N THR A 6 -30.17 68.33 -47.10
CA THR A 6 -28.89 68.59 -47.80
C THR A 6 -27.84 67.45 -47.78
N THR A 7 -27.22 66.99 -48.87
CA THR A 7 -27.24 67.31 -50.31
C THR A 7 -26.16 66.44 -50.98
N TYR A 8 -26.33 66.20 -52.28
CA TYR A 8 -25.32 66.30 -53.36
C TYR A 8 -23.89 65.78 -53.11
N SER A 9 -23.47 64.76 -53.86
CA SER A 9 -22.91 64.88 -55.22
C SER A 9 -21.41 65.18 -55.19
N SER A 10 -20.60 64.20 -55.59
CA SER A 10 -19.64 64.36 -56.68
C SER A 10 -18.97 63.02 -57.00
N CYS A 11 -19.27 62.49 -58.18
CA CYS A 11 -18.30 61.78 -59.04
C CYS A 11 -17.00 62.61 -59.16
N PRO A 12 -15.81 62.04 -59.42
CA PRO A 12 -15.63 61.11 -60.54
C PRO A 12 -14.50 60.05 -60.42
N CYS A 13 -14.60 59.09 -61.33
CA CYS A 13 -13.51 58.51 -62.14
C CYS A 13 -12.20 58.13 -61.46
N SER A 14 -11.85 56.84 -61.52
CA SER A 14 -11.03 56.32 -62.64
C SER A 14 -10.72 54.84 -62.45
N LEU A 15 -11.13 54.03 -63.42
CA LEU A 15 -10.51 52.71 -63.69
C LEU A 15 -9.11 52.91 -64.30
N PRO A 16 -8.21 51.92 -64.18
CA PRO A 16 -7.98 50.99 -65.31
C PRO A 16 -7.92 49.52 -64.82
N LEU A 17 -8.66 48.56 -65.39
CA LEU A 17 -8.48 47.90 -66.70
C LEU A 17 -7.22 47.02 -66.80
N VAL A 18 -7.22 45.83 -66.20
CA VAL A 18 -6.51 44.63 -66.71
C VAL A 18 -7.30 43.38 -66.26
N LEU A 19 -8.28 42.95 -67.05
CA LEU A 19 -8.20 41.84 -67.99
C LEU A 19 -7.79 40.48 -67.39
N LEU A 20 -8.82 39.73 -67.00
CA LEU A 20 -9.07 38.33 -67.35
C LEU A 20 -7.87 37.35 -67.42
N VAL A 21 -7.80 36.51 -66.38
CA VAL A 21 -7.65 35.04 -66.45
C VAL A 21 -6.35 34.47 -67.06
N LYS A 22 -5.41 34.10 -66.18
CA LYS A 22 -4.58 32.88 -66.29
C LYS A 22 -4.35 32.33 -64.86
N ILE A 23 -5.02 31.24 -64.49
CA ILE A 23 -4.48 29.87 -64.51
C ILE A 23 -3.46 29.65 -63.38
N ILE A 24 -3.90 28.89 -62.36
CA ILE A 24 -3.21 27.76 -61.70
C ILE A 24 -1.70 27.93 -61.48
N THR A 25 -1.27 28.00 -60.21
CA THR A 25 -0.29 27.12 -59.51
C THR A 25 0.29 27.85 -58.27
N VAL A 26 0.53 27.12 -57.18
CA VAL A 26 1.46 27.40 -56.05
C VAL A 26 0.97 28.25 -54.86
N MET A 27 0.71 27.52 -53.77
CA MET A 27 1.05 27.78 -52.35
C MET A 27 0.84 29.18 -51.75
N SER A 28 -0.05 29.25 -50.76
CA SER A 28 0.36 29.75 -49.45
C SER A 28 -0.52 29.17 -48.36
N ALA A 29 0.15 28.60 -47.36
CA ALA A 29 -0.39 28.16 -46.10
C ALA A 29 -1.01 29.34 -45.32
N PHE A 30 -1.50 29.04 -44.11
CA PHE A 30 -2.15 29.93 -43.15
C PHE A 30 -3.66 30.04 -43.30
N ASN A 31 -4.36 29.05 -42.74
CA ASN A 31 -5.36 29.40 -41.73
C ASN A 31 -5.49 28.31 -40.65
N LEU A 32 -5.18 28.76 -39.44
CA LEU A 32 -5.67 28.34 -38.13
C LEU A 32 -5.50 26.86 -37.69
N LEU A 33 -4.34 26.66 -37.06
CA LEU A 33 -4.18 25.99 -35.77
C LEU A 33 -5.45 26.03 -34.87
N HIS A 34 -5.66 24.93 -34.14
CA HIS A 34 -6.67 24.64 -33.12
C HIS A 34 -7.85 23.71 -33.51
N LEU A 35 -7.53 22.50 -34.00
CA LEU A 35 -8.27 21.31 -33.59
C LEU A 35 -7.46 20.53 -32.54
N VAL A 36 -7.25 21.18 -31.39
CA VAL A 36 -6.97 20.44 -30.16
C VAL A 36 -8.31 19.87 -29.73
N THR A 37 -8.52 18.59 -30.04
CA THR A 37 -9.62 17.79 -29.49
C THR A 37 -9.59 17.94 -27.98
N LYS A 38 -10.57 18.64 -27.41
CA LYS A 38 -10.82 18.67 -25.96
C LYS A 38 -11.30 17.29 -25.53
N SER A 39 -10.40 16.33 -25.44
CA SER A 39 -10.62 15.13 -24.66
C SER A 39 -10.53 15.55 -23.19
N GLN A 40 -11.68 15.79 -22.57
CA GLN A 40 -11.74 15.97 -21.13
C GLN A 40 -11.11 14.74 -20.48
N PRO A 41 -10.14 14.87 -19.57
CA PRO A 41 -9.69 13.72 -18.81
C PRO A 41 -10.88 13.27 -17.97
N VAL A 42 -11.43 12.11 -18.30
CA VAL A 42 -12.27 11.37 -17.37
C VAL A 42 -11.36 11.09 -16.19
N ALA A 43 -11.54 11.85 -15.12
CA ALA A 43 -10.89 11.58 -13.86
C ALA A 43 -11.34 10.18 -13.45
N LEU A 44 -10.48 9.19 -13.70
CA LEU A 44 -10.56 7.90 -13.05
C LEU A 44 -10.49 8.19 -11.56
N ARG A 45 -11.67 8.24 -10.94
CA ARG A 45 -11.79 8.23 -9.50
C ARG A 45 -11.16 6.91 -9.09
N ALA A 46 -9.93 6.96 -8.62
CA ALA A 46 -9.33 5.84 -7.93
C ALA A 46 -10.28 5.51 -6.79
N CYS A 47 -11.09 4.46 -6.98
CA CYS A 47 -11.68 3.77 -5.86
C CYS A 47 -10.48 3.30 -5.05
N GLY A 48 -10.11 4.08 -4.03
CA GLY A 48 -9.20 3.63 -3.01
C GLY A 48 -9.77 2.34 -2.47
N LEU A 49 -9.22 1.21 -2.91
CA LEU A 49 -9.45 -0.06 -2.27
C LEU A 49 -9.10 0.17 -0.80
N PRO A 50 -9.99 -0.13 0.15
CA PRO A 50 -9.64 -0.03 1.55
C PRO A 50 -8.56 -1.08 1.85
N SER A 51 -7.30 -0.65 1.74
CA SER A 51 -6.10 -1.36 2.19
C SER A 51 -6.06 -1.27 3.71
N GLY A 52 -6.77 -2.17 4.38
CA GLY A 52 -6.78 -2.31 5.82
C GLY A 52 -7.25 -3.70 6.21
N SER A 53 -6.53 -4.34 7.14
CA SER A 53 -6.94 -5.57 7.81
C SER A 53 -8.38 -5.47 8.36
N CYS A 54 -9.02 -6.62 8.51
CA CYS A 54 -10.47 -6.87 8.66
C CYS A 54 -11.36 -6.25 7.56
N ARG A 55 -11.66 -7.02 6.49
CA ARG A 55 -12.73 -6.68 5.53
C ARG A 55 -14.12 -6.62 6.15
N ASP A 56 -14.31 -7.27 7.30
CA ASP A 56 -15.55 -7.21 8.06
C ASP A 56 -15.21 -6.87 9.51
N GLN A 57 -15.63 -5.69 9.98
CA GLN A 57 -15.40 -5.22 11.35
C GLN A 57 -16.02 -6.15 12.42
N LYS A 58 -16.81 -7.15 12.00
CA LYS A 58 -17.52 -8.07 12.87
C LYS A 58 -16.68 -9.23 13.41
N SER A 59 -15.52 -9.55 12.82
CA SER A 59 -14.75 -10.74 13.23
C SER A 59 -13.48 -10.46 14.02
N CYS A 60 -12.88 -9.27 13.89
CA CYS A 60 -11.65 -8.94 14.60
C CYS A 60 -11.94 -8.41 16.01
N LYS A 61 -11.18 -8.91 16.99
CA LYS A 61 -11.30 -8.54 18.41
C LYS A 61 -10.67 -7.18 18.70
N VAL A 62 -9.65 -6.81 17.94
CA VAL A 62 -8.94 -5.52 18.05
C VAL A 62 -8.88 -4.87 16.68
N VAL A 63 -9.27 -3.59 16.60
CA VAL A 63 -9.31 -2.82 15.36
C VAL A 63 -8.49 -1.55 15.52
N PHE A 64 -7.65 -1.24 14.51
CA PHE A 64 -6.83 -0.04 14.46
C PHE A 64 -7.22 0.81 13.25
N SER A 65 -7.05 2.13 13.35
CA SER A 65 -7.31 3.01 12.20
C SER A 65 -6.16 2.94 11.19
N GLN A 66 -6.45 3.11 9.89
CA GLN A 66 -5.39 3.16 8.86
C GLN A 66 -4.36 4.26 9.15
N GLN A 67 -4.78 5.42 9.67
CA GLN A 67 -3.88 6.52 9.99
C GLN A 67 -2.90 6.15 11.11
N GLU A 68 -3.39 5.46 12.14
CA GLU A 68 -2.55 4.95 13.23
C GLU A 68 -1.55 3.92 12.71
N LEU A 69 -2.01 2.95 11.91
CA LEU A 69 -1.15 1.91 11.35
C LEU A 69 -0.06 2.50 10.45
N ARG A 70 -0.39 3.48 9.60
CA ARG A 70 0.60 4.17 8.75
C ARG A 70 1.63 4.99 9.53
N LYS A 71 1.31 5.42 10.76
CA LYS A 71 2.25 6.14 11.63
C LYS A 71 3.20 5.20 12.37
N ARG A 72 2.72 4.02 12.77
CA ARG A 72 3.46 3.06 13.61
C ARG A 72 4.26 2.04 12.81
N LEU A 73 3.73 1.57 11.67
CA LEU A 73 4.33 0.52 10.87
C LEU A 73 5.29 1.10 9.82
N THR A 74 6.34 0.35 9.49
CA THR A 74 7.14 0.65 8.31
C THR A 74 6.31 0.47 7.04
N PRO A 75 6.71 1.08 5.89
CA PRO A 75 5.99 0.88 4.63
C PRO A 75 5.85 -0.60 4.24
N LEU A 76 6.89 -1.41 4.44
CA LEU A 76 6.86 -2.84 4.15
C LEU A 76 5.93 -3.59 5.10
N GLN A 77 5.99 -3.31 6.41
CA GLN A 77 5.08 -3.92 7.39
C GLN A 77 3.62 -3.59 7.07
N TYR A 78 3.33 -2.35 6.70
CA TYR A 78 1.98 -1.95 6.28
C TYR A 78 1.55 -2.71 5.03
N HIS A 79 2.39 -2.72 3.98
CA HIS A 79 2.11 -3.40 2.73
C HIS A 79 1.81 -4.89 2.93
N VAL A 80 2.66 -5.59 3.69
CA VAL A 80 2.46 -7.00 4.01
C VAL A 80 1.20 -7.22 4.83
N THR A 81 1.05 -6.54 5.96
CA THR A 81 0.00 -6.86 6.94
C THR A 81 -1.39 -6.36 6.56
N GLN A 82 -1.49 -5.25 5.82
CA GLN A 82 -2.76 -4.58 5.50
C GLN A 82 -3.18 -4.76 4.04
N GLU A 83 -2.21 -4.92 3.14
CA GLU A 83 -2.44 -5.00 1.69
C GLU A 83 -2.19 -6.41 1.14
N LYS A 84 -1.91 -7.37 2.04
CA LYS A 84 -1.58 -8.76 1.72
C LYS A 84 -0.38 -8.88 0.78
N GLY A 85 0.55 -7.95 0.89
CA GLY A 85 1.84 -8.01 0.21
C GLY A 85 2.68 -9.19 0.71
N THR A 86 3.73 -9.52 -0.04
CA THR A 86 4.72 -10.53 0.35
C THR A 86 6.10 -9.89 0.24
N GLU A 87 6.91 -10.02 1.29
CA GLU A 87 8.30 -9.54 1.28
C GLU A 87 9.16 -10.37 0.33
N SER A 88 10.26 -9.80 -0.17
CA SER A 88 11.22 -10.55 -0.99
C SER A 88 11.76 -11.75 -0.23
N ALA A 89 11.87 -12.89 -0.94
CA ALA A 89 12.52 -14.07 -0.41
C ALA A 89 13.98 -13.76 0.00
N PHE A 90 14.44 -14.34 1.11
CA PHE A 90 15.81 -14.25 1.64
C PHE A 90 16.24 -12.88 2.17
N GLU A 91 15.38 -11.87 2.17
CA GLU A 91 15.71 -10.52 2.65
C GLU A 91 15.11 -10.17 4.02
N GLY A 92 14.11 -10.93 4.47
CA GLY A 92 13.37 -10.65 5.70
C GLY A 92 14.20 -10.82 6.98
N GLU A 93 13.99 -9.94 7.96
CA GLU A 93 14.73 -9.89 9.24
C GLU A 93 14.81 -11.24 9.97
N TYR A 94 13.73 -12.02 9.94
CA TYR A 94 13.62 -13.23 10.75
C TYR A 94 13.93 -14.52 10.02
N ILE A 95 14.37 -14.47 8.76
CA ILE A 95 14.66 -15.68 7.99
C ILE A 95 15.73 -16.55 8.68
N HIS A 96 16.88 -15.98 8.99
CA HIS A 96 18.00 -16.69 9.62
C HIS A 96 18.05 -16.55 11.14
N HIS A 97 17.10 -15.82 11.73
CA HIS A 97 17.00 -15.62 13.17
C HIS A 97 16.69 -16.94 13.90
N LYS A 98 17.46 -17.26 14.96
CA LYS A 98 17.37 -18.52 15.73
C LYS A 98 17.35 -18.31 17.25
N ASP A 99 17.29 -17.07 17.72
CA ASP A 99 17.34 -16.81 19.16
C ASP A 99 16.07 -17.34 19.86
N PRO A 100 16.19 -17.83 21.10
CA PRO A 100 15.06 -18.35 21.87
C PRO A 100 14.10 -17.22 22.26
N GLY A 101 12.81 -17.41 21.99
CA GLY A 101 11.78 -16.42 22.30
C GLY A 101 10.47 -16.62 21.55
N ILE A 102 9.68 -15.55 21.49
CA ILE A 102 8.32 -15.56 20.94
C ILE A 102 8.22 -14.57 19.77
N TYR A 103 7.69 -15.04 18.66
CA TYR A 103 7.28 -14.20 17.54
C TYR A 103 5.83 -13.77 17.72
N LYS A 104 5.61 -12.47 17.68
CA LYS A 104 4.33 -11.80 17.90
C LYS A 104 3.87 -11.12 16.61
N CYS A 105 2.57 -10.91 16.48
CA CYS A 105 2.02 -10.08 15.43
C CYS A 105 2.53 -8.64 15.58
N VAL A 106 3.20 -8.09 14.57
CA VAL A 106 3.74 -6.71 14.62
C VAL A 106 2.63 -5.66 14.82
N VAL A 107 1.40 -5.98 14.41
CA VAL A 107 0.25 -5.07 14.47
C VAL A 107 -0.35 -5.02 15.88
N CYS A 108 -0.69 -6.15 16.48
CA CYS A 108 -1.42 -6.16 17.76
C CYS A 108 -0.61 -6.71 18.95
N GLY A 109 0.61 -7.19 18.72
CA GLY A 109 1.45 -7.80 19.76
C GLY A 109 1.03 -9.20 20.20
N THR A 110 0.00 -9.79 19.59
CA THR A 110 -0.47 -11.15 19.92
C THR A 110 0.64 -12.17 19.67
N PRO A 111 0.97 -13.05 20.64
CA PRO A 111 1.88 -14.17 20.42
C PRO A 111 1.36 -15.11 19.33
N LEU A 112 2.20 -15.47 18.37
CA LEU A 112 1.83 -16.33 17.24
C LEU A 112 2.64 -17.63 17.21
N PHE A 113 3.96 -17.52 17.33
CA PHE A 113 4.87 -18.65 17.19
C PHE A 113 5.96 -18.64 18.26
N LYS A 114 6.47 -19.82 18.60
CA LYS A 114 7.65 -19.96 19.45
C LYS A 114 8.89 -20.29 18.62
N SER A 115 10.06 -19.85 19.05
CA SER A 115 11.33 -20.16 18.40
C SER A 115 11.57 -21.66 18.23
N GLU A 116 11.12 -22.51 19.17
CA GLU A 116 11.32 -23.96 19.11
C GLU A 116 10.59 -24.60 17.92
N THR A 117 9.53 -23.95 17.43
CA THR A 117 8.76 -24.44 16.28
C THR A 117 9.29 -23.93 14.95
N LYS A 118 10.27 -23.00 14.98
CA LYS A 118 10.89 -22.44 13.79
C LYS A 118 11.89 -23.43 13.21
N PHE A 119 11.89 -23.57 11.89
CA PHE A 119 12.83 -24.43 11.18
C PHE A 119 13.28 -23.80 9.87
N ASP A 120 14.39 -24.31 9.31
CA ASP A 120 14.87 -23.91 8.00
C ASP A 120 14.17 -24.73 6.91
N SER A 121 13.33 -24.08 6.12
CA SER A 121 12.62 -24.72 5.01
C SER A 121 13.30 -24.51 3.66
N GLY A 122 14.30 -23.64 3.57
CA GLY A 122 14.87 -23.18 2.30
C GLY A 122 13.91 -22.35 1.43
N SER A 123 12.71 -22.00 1.93
CA SER A 123 11.69 -21.29 1.13
C SER A 123 12.00 -19.81 0.89
N GLY A 124 12.86 -19.19 1.70
CA GLY A 124 13.13 -17.76 1.65
C GLY A 124 12.35 -16.92 2.65
N TRP A 125 11.53 -17.53 3.50
CA TRP A 125 10.80 -16.85 4.57
C TRP A 125 10.88 -17.63 5.89
N PRO A 126 10.77 -16.97 7.06
CA PRO A 126 10.71 -17.69 8.33
C PRO A 126 9.56 -18.69 8.33
N SER A 127 9.90 -19.93 8.67
CA SER A 127 8.99 -21.07 8.62
C SER A 127 8.83 -21.69 9.99
N PHE A 128 7.58 -21.97 10.36
CA PHE A 128 7.22 -22.61 11.62
C PHE A 128 6.43 -23.88 11.34
N HIS A 129 6.57 -24.90 12.19
CA HIS A 129 5.81 -26.15 12.03
C HIS A 129 4.57 -26.25 12.93
N ASP A 130 4.41 -25.31 13.86
CA ASP A 130 3.28 -25.24 14.79
C ASP A 130 3.06 -23.80 15.29
N VAL A 131 1.90 -23.54 15.87
CA VAL A 131 1.48 -22.24 16.42
C VAL A 131 1.47 -22.28 17.95
N ILE A 132 1.53 -21.11 18.60
CA ILE A 132 1.49 -21.06 20.07
C ILE A 132 0.12 -21.49 20.64
N SER A 133 -0.94 -21.25 19.88
CA SER A 133 -2.32 -21.65 20.19
C SER A 133 -3.12 -21.82 18.90
N SER A 134 -4.02 -22.81 18.89
CA SER A 134 -4.89 -23.10 17.75
C SER A 134 -5.81 -21.93 17.34
N ASP A 135 -6.08 -21.00 18.25
CA ASP A 135 -6.92 -19.83 18.01
C ASP A 135 -6.13 -18.57 17.64
N ALA A 136 -4.79 -18.63 17.54
CA ALA A 136 -3.95 -17.47 17.23
C ALA A 136 -4.00 -17.06 15.76
N ILE A 137 -4.30 -18.01 14.86
CA ILE A 137 -4.28 -17.83 13.40
C ILE A 137 -5.64 -18.20 12.80
N THR A 138 -6.11 -17.39 11.86
CA THR A 138 -7.26 -17.67 11.01
C THR A 138 -6.79 -18.11 9.63
N PHE A 139 -7.45 -19.14 9.09
CA PHE A 139 -7.18 -19.70 7.77
C PHE A 139 -8.24 -19.27 6.78
N THR A 140 -7.84 -18.92 5.56
CA THR A 140 -8.77 -18.51 4.50
C THR A 140 -8.26 -19.01 3.16
N ASP A 141 -9.15 -19.56 2.33
CA ASP A 141 -8.78 -19.98 0.98
C ASP A 141 -8.35 -18.77 0.13
N ASP A 142 -7.19 -18.91 -0.50
CA ASP A 142 -6.60 -17.93 -1.41
C ASP A 142 -6.47 -18.57 -2.80
N PHE A 143 -7.28 -18.06 -3.75
CA PHE A 143 -7.28 -18.47 -5.16
C PHE A 143 -6.51 -17.49 -6.06
N SER A 144 -5.74 -16.57 -5.48
CA SER A 144 -4.97 -15.58 -6.23
C SER A 144 -3.91 -16.26 -7.11
N TYR A 145 -3.59 -15.63 -8.24
CA TYR A 145 -2.60 -16.13 -9.20
C TYR A 145 -2.89 -17.52 -9.78
N GLY A 146 -4.15 -17.98 -9.74
CA GLY A 146 -4.57 -19.26 -10.30
C GLY A 146 -4.10 -20.48 -9.50
N MET A 147 -3.63 -20.29 -8.27
CA MET A 147 -3.23 -21.35 -7.35
C MET A 147 -4.23 -21.45 -6.20
N HIS A 148 -4.45 -22.65 -5.65
CA HIS A 148 -5.14 -22.80 -4.36
C HIS A 148 -4.09 -22.84 -3.25
N ARG A 149 -4.13 -21.83 -2.39
CA ARG A 149 -3.32 -21.75 -1.17
C ARG A 149 -4.23 -21.45 0.01
N VAL A 150 -3.71 -21.62 1.21
CA VAL A 150 -4.41 -21.23 2.44
C VAL A 150 -3.67 -20.06 3.07
N GLU A 151 -4.29 -18.88 3.03
CA GLU A 151 -3.81 -17.68 3.71
C GLU A 151 -3.88 -17.87 5.23
N THR A 152 -2.85 -17.37 5.92
CA THR A 152 -2.79 -17.25 7.37
C THR A 152 -2.85 -15.77 7.77
N SER A 153 -3.75 -15.46 8.71
CA SER A 153 -3.91 -14.12 9.28
C SER A 153 -4.01 -14.18 10.80
N CYS A 154 -3.63 -13.09 11.48
CA CYS A 154 -3.75 -13.00 12.94
C CYS A 154 -5.23 -12.97 13.33
N SER A 155 -5.67 -13.89 14.19
CA SER A 155 -7.09 -13.98 14.59
C SER A 155 -7.60 -12.77 15.38
N GLN A 156 -6.70 -12.03 16.04
CA GLN A 156 -7.07 -10.91 16.91
C GLN A 156 -7.35 -9.62 16.10
N CYS A 157 -6.50 -9.32 15.11
CA CYS A 157 -6.57 -8.05 14.36
C CYS A 157 -6.70 -8.23 12.85
N GLY A 158 -6.70 -9.45 12.33
CA GLY A 158 -6.86 -9.74 10.90
C GLY A 158 -5.66 -9.38 10.03
N ALA A 159 -4.50 -9.06 10.62
CA ALA A 159 -3.27 -8.78 9.88
C ALA A 159 -2.84 -10.00 9.06
N HIS A 160 -2.52 -9.79 7.78
CA HIS A 160 -1.95 -10.83 6.92
C HIS A 160 -0.57 -11.25 7.43
N LEU A 161 -0.32 -12.56 7.48
CA LEU A 161 0.93 -13.14 7.94
C LEU A 161 1.68 -13.84 6.80
N GLY A 162 0.98 -14.65 6.01
CA GLY A 162 1.56 -15.44 4.93
C GLY A 162 0.65 -16.61 4.57
N HIS A 163 1.20 -17.79 4.34
CA HIS A 163 0.46 -18.98 3.92
C HIS A 163 0.88 -20.24 4.69
N ILE A 164 0.00 -21.24 4.74
CA ILE A 164 0.29 -22.56 5.28
C ILE A 164 0.31 -23.61 4.16
N PHE A 165 1.24 -24.56 4.28
CA PHE A 165 1.46 -25.67 3.35
C PHE A 165 1.56 -27.01 4.11
N ASP A 166 1.29 -28.11 3.41
CA ASP A 166 1.32 -29.49 3.95
C ASP A 166 2.66 -30.21 3.69
N ASP A 167 3.74 -29.46 3.48
CA ASP A 167 5.10 -29.93 3.18
C ASP A 167 6.08 -29.71 4.35
N GLY A 168 5.55 -29.56 5.57
CA GLY A 168 6.36 -29.33 6.77
C GLY A 168 6.94 -30.61 7.37
N PRO A 169 7.78 -30.47 8.42
CA PRO A 169 8.34 -31.61 9.13
C PRO A 169 7.26 -32.37 9.91
N ARG A 170 7.50 -33.67 10.14
CA ARG A 170 6.69 -34.45 11.08
C ARG A 170 6.91 -33.96 12.52
N PRO A 171 5.92 -34.06 13.42
CA PRO A 171 4.66 -34.81 13.26
C PRO A 171 3.51 -34.02 12.63
N THR A 172 3.54 -32.68 12.63
CA THR A 172 2.40 -31.88 12.14
C THR A 172 2.26 -31.95 10.62
N GLY A 173 3.39 -32.07 9.90
CA GLY A 173 3.43 -31.99 8.45
C GLY A 173 3.09 -30.59 7.93
N LYS A 174 3.00 -29.58 8.80
CA LYS A 174 2.59 -28.23 8.45
C LYS A 174 3.80 -27.31 8.34
N ARG A 175 3.77 -26.42 7.35
CA ARG A 175 4.72 -25.34 7.20
C ARG A 175 3.97 -24.02 7.11
N TYR A 176 4.04 -23.26 8.20
CA TYR A 176 3.62 -21.86 8.25
C TYR A 176 4.73 -21.00 7.66
N CYS A 177 4.55 -20.56 6.42
CA CYS A 177 5.49 -19.72 5.69
C CYS A 177 5.07 -18.25 5.87
N ILE A 178 5.79 -17.52 6.72
CA ILE A 178 5.34 -16.24 7.26
C ILE A 178 6.27 -15.12 6.82
N ASN A 179 5.73 -13.94 6.54
CA ASN A 179 6.54 -12.76 6.26
C ASN A 179 7.17 -12.24 7.56
N SER A 180 8.47 -11.98 7.57
CA SER A 180 9.18 -11.34 8.68
C SER A 180 8.57 -9.98 9.01
N ALA A 181 8.20 -9.20 7.99
CA ALA A 181 7.51 -7.92 8.13
C ALA A 181 6.11 -8.00 8.78
N SER A 182 5.57 -9.19 9.05
CA SER A 182 4.34 -9.37 9.82
C SER A 182 4.60 -9.68 11.30
N LEU A 183 5.85 -9.89 11.67
CA LEU A 183 6.28 -10.35 12.98
C LEU A 183 7.07 -9.28 13.74
N SER A 184 7.06 -9.40 15.06
CA SER A 184 8.05 -8.82 15.96
C SER A 184 8.54 -9.91 16.92
N PHE A 185 9.73 -9.76 17.48
CA PHE A 185 10.33 -10.78 18.34
C PHE A 185 10.47 -10.32 19.79
N THR A 186 10.31 -11.24 20.74
CA THR A 186 10.59 -11.02 22.17
C THR A 186 11.49 -12.16 22.67
N PRO A 187 12.75 -11.87 23.06
CA PRO A 187 13.67 -12.88 23.60
C PRO A 187 13.14 -13.53 24.88
N ALA A 188 13.44 -14.81 25.09
CA ALA A 188 13.02 -15.57 26.28
C ALA A 188 13.54 -14.93 27.59
N ASP A 189 14.76 -14.40 27.59
CA ASP A 189 15.40 -13.83 28.77
C ASP A 189 14.82 -12.46 29.18
N GLY A 190 14.01 -11.84 28.32
CA GLY A 190 13.33 -10.57 28.58
C GLY A 190 11.97 -10.69 29.28
N LEU A 191 11.44 -11.91 29.46
CA LEU A 191 10.13 -12.16 30.10
C LEU A 191 10.13 -11.94 31.63
N GLY A 192 11.29 -11.61 32.22
CA GLY A 192 11.46 -11.34 33.65
C GLY A 192 11.71 -9.88 34.05
N ALA A 193 11.81 -8.93 33.10
CA ALA A 193 12.17 -7.55 33.41
C ALA A 193 11.42 -6.54 32.51
N GLY A 194 10.21 -6.16 32.88
CA GLY A 194 9.43 -5.21 32.10
C GLY A 194 8.11 -4.77 32.72
N GLY A 195 8.09 -4.53 34.03
CA GLY A 195 7.01 -3.79 34.67
C GLY A 195 7.18 -2.29 34.45
N SER A 196 6.13 -1.67 33.89
CA SER A 196 5.65 -0.29 34.09
C SER A 196 6.65 0.80 34.47
N GLY A 197 6.80 1.79 33.59
CA GLY A 197 7.43 3.08 33.90
C GLY A 197 6.89 4.20 33.01
N ALA A 198 5.71 4.71 33.38
CA ALA A 198 5.16 5.96 32.87
C ALA A 198 5.66 7.14 33.74
N GLY A 199 6.12 8.22 33.09
CA GLY A 199 6.40 9.54 33.70
C GLY A 199 7.66 9.60 34.57
N SER A 200 8.46 10.66 34.60
CA SER A 200 8.34 12.02 34.08
C SER A 200 9.73 12.67 34.09
N GLU A 201 9.95 13.61 33.17
CA GLU A 201 11.09 14.52 33.10
C GLU A 201 11.32 15.33 34.39
N GLY A 202 12.57 15.77 34.62
CA GLY A 202 12.82 17.10 35.16
C GLY A 202 13.89 17.27 36.26
N ARG A 203 15.04 17.84 35.82
CA ARG A 203 15.71 19.03 36.42
C ARG A 203 16.86 18.84 37.44
N ALA A 204 18.07 19.04 36.89
CA ALA A 204 19.15 19.98 37.26
C ALA A 204 19.56 20.31 38.72
N ASP A 205 20.89 20.43 38.84
CA ASP A 205 21.72 21.21 39.79
C ASP A 205 22.00 20.65 41.20
N LYS A 206 23.26 20.29 41.48
CA LYS A 206 24.26 21.18 42.12
C LYS A 206 25.64 20.53 42.33
N ALA A 207 26.63 21.41 42.46
CA ALA A 207 28.08 21.25 42.49
C ALA A 207 28.69 20.96 43.90
N GLU A 208 30.03 20.82 43.91
CA GLU A 208 31.00 20.85 45.04
C GLU A 208 31.03 19.62 45.97
N LEU A 209 32.18 19.07 46.42
CA LEU A 209 33.58 19.53 46.52
C LEU A 209 34.57 18.47 46.00
#